data_AF-A0A505HYD8-F1
#
_entry.id   AF-A0A505HYD8-F1
#
_cell.length_a   1.000
_cell.length_b   1.000
_cell.length_c   1.000
_cell.angle_alpha   90.00
_cell.angle_beta   90.00
_cell.angle_gamma   90.00
#
_symmetry.space_group_name_H-M   'P 1'
#
loop_
_entity.id
_entity.type
_entity.pdbx_description
1 polymer ?
#
loop_
_entity_poly.entity_id
_entity_poly.type
_entity_poly.pdbx_seq_one_letter_code
_entity_poly.pdbx_strand_id
1 'polypeptide(L)'
;MAESTGSLSSDSVLAIAATALRGDGAAPPSLKTPYEAIALVGHASMTAVGFRLVGLGEDHTLENQSESPSLPAEWNANTAFAFRYAHSQSSMQYLLKISRLGNNAVIFALALGDDRTTSFDLPVKDYVSESALPLTTTGDDLPAALREAFISPSRVQDLIGLFKINVMQKLAPGLYKEGYEDSSDQPQETLRERTLERPPRHDPLRDDPMPQPARPYPFDDPLAVPPRRPIPAGDFPPPGFEDEFEIQRPPRGYPGVTVCGDIHGQFHDLMELFRIGGPNPDTNYLFMGDYVDRGYYSVETVTLLVCLKIRYPQRITILRGNHESRQITQVYGFYDECLRKYGNANVWKYFTDLFDYLPLTALIENQIFCLHGGLSPSIDTLDNIRSLDRIQEVPHEGPMCDLLWSDPDDRCGWGISPRGAGYTFGQDISEAFNHNNGLTLVARAHQLVMEGYNWSQDRNVVTIFSAPNYCYRCGNQAAIMEIDEHLKYTFLQFDPCPRAGEPMVSRRTPDYFL
;
A
#
# COMPACT_ATOMS: atom_id res chain seq x y z
N MET A 1 -23.70 35.04 11.93
CA MET A 1 -23.16 35.55 10.66
C MET A 1 -21.84 36.26 10.95
N ALA A 2 -20.74 35.52 10.79
CA ALA A 2 -19.38 35.97 10.49
C ALA A 2 -18.57 34.67 10.34
N GLU A 3 -18.44 34.20 9.11
CA GLU A 3 -17.67 33.00 8.76
C GLU A 3 -16.16 33.27 8.94
N SER A 4 -15.43 32.29 9.48
CA SER A 4 -13.96 32.26 9.53
C SER A 4 -13.36 31.86 8.17
N THR A 5 -13.82 32.45 7.07
CA THR A 5 -13.52 32.06 5.67
C THR A 5 -12.36 32.84 5.02
N GLY A 6 -11.59 33.62 5.78
CA GLY A 6 -10.64 34.60 5.23
C GLY A 6 -9.44 34.05 4.44
N SER A 7 -8.86 32.91 4.83
CA SER A 7 -7.54 32.50 4.30
C SER A 7 -7.57 31.78 2.94
N LEU A 8 -8.61 30.99 2.65
CA LEU A 8 -8.75 30.19 1.42
C LEU A 8 -9.75 30.77 0.39
N SER A 9 -9.90 32.09 0.37
CA SER A 9 -10.63 32.77 -0.71
C SER A 9 -9.79 32.80 -2.00
N SER A 10 -10.44 32.74 -3.15
CA SER A 10 -9.78 32.83 -4.47
C SER A 10 -8.87 34.06 -4.59
N ASP A 11 -9.29 35.22 -4.07
CA ASP A 11 -8.48 36.44 -4.07
C ASP A 11 -7.24 36.34 -3.17
N SER A 12 -7.37 35.76 -1.98
CA SER A 12 -6.25 35.52 -1.05
C SER A 12 -5.22 34.58 -1.67
N VAL A 13 -5.67 33.43 -2.18
CA VAL A 13 -4.78 32.42 -2.76
C VAL A 13 -4.08 32.94 -4.02
N LEU A 14 -4.76 33.69 -4.88
CA LEU A 14 -4.12 34.27 -6.06
C LEU A 14 -3.13 35.39 -5.71
N ALA A 15 -3.36 36.15 -4.63
CA ALA A 15 -2.37 37.12 -4.13
C ALA A 15 -1.11 36.43 -3.60
N ILE A 16 -1.25 35.31 -2.88
CA ILE A 16 -0.13 34.48 -2.43
C ILE A 16 0.60 33.88 -3.64
N ALA A 17 -0.12 33.35 -4.63
CA ALA A 17 0.46 32.84 -5.86
C ALA A 17 1.25 33.91 -6.63
N ALA A 18 0.72 35.14 -6.73
CA ALA A 18 1.43 36.24 -7.36
C ALA A 18 2.71 36.60 -6.60
N THR A 19 2.67 36.57 -5.27
CA THR A 19 3.86 36.82 -4.43
C THR A 19 4.89 35.71 -4.59
N ALA A 20 4.45 34.46 -4.68
CA ALA A 20 5.31 33.30 -4.89
C ALA A 20 6.06 33.37 -6.23
N LEU A 21 5.46 33.97 -7.25
CA LEU A 21 6.12 34.19 -8.54
C LEU A 21 7.07 35.40 -8.54
N ARG A 22 6.93 36.39 -7.65
CA ARG A 22 7.86 37.52 -7.56
C ARG A 22 9.16 37.06 -6.87
N GLY A 23 10.06 36.42 -7.62
CA GLY A 23 11.38 36.00 -7.12
C GLY A 23 12.33 37.17 -6.80
N ASP A 24 13.48 36.84 -6.19
CA ASP A 24 14.58 37.77 -5.90
C ASP A 24 15.27 38.25 -7.20
N GLY A 25 14.67 39.22 -7.89
CA GLY A 25 15.31 40.18 -8.79
C GLY A 25 16.01 39.72 -10.08
N ALA A 26 16.20 38.42 -10.36
CA ALA A 26 17.09 37.99 -11.46
C ALA A 26 16.41 37.35 -12.70
N ALA A 27 15.15 36.93 -12.64
CA ALA A 27 14.43 36.37 -13.80
C ALA A 27 12.93 36.68 -13.77
N PRO A 28 12.28 36.96 -14.92
CA PRO A 28 10.83 37.13 -14.95
C PRO A 28 10.14 35.80 -14.62
N PRO A 29 9.15 35.78 -13.71
CA PRO A 29 8.36 34.58 -13.49
C PRO A 29 7.58 34.24 -14.74
N SER A 30 7.90 33.11 -15.36
CA SER A 30 7.15 32.59 -16.50
C SER A 30 6.28 31.43 -16.04
N LEU A 31 4.97 31.61 -16.03
CA LEU A 31 3.99 30.54 -15.95
C LEU A 31 3.70 30.08 -17.38
N LYS A 32 4.26 28.93 -17.80
CA LYS A 32 4.27 28.52 -19.22
C LYS A 32 3.15 27.56 -19.56
N THR A 33 2.83 26.65 -18.65
CA THR A 33 1.89 25.56 -18.92
C THR A 33 0.67 25.60 -17.99
N PRO A 34 -0.48 25.06 -18.43
CA PRO A 34 -1.66 24.94 -17.58
C PRO A 34 -1.40 24.14 -16.30
N TYR A 35 -0.50 23.15 -16.36
CA TYR A 35 -0.11 22.32 -15.22
C TYR A 35 0.68 23.09 -14.18
N GLU A 36 1.53 24.04 -14.61
CA GLU A 36 2.20 24.97 -13.69
C GLU A 36 1.17 25.85 -12.95
N ALA A 37 0.09 26.27 -13.60
CA ALA A 37 -0.98 27.06 -12.97
C ALA A 37 -1.68 26.27 -11.85
N ILE A 38 -1.98 24.99 -12.09
CA ILE A 38 -2.54 24.09 -11.07
C ILE A 38 -1.56 23.90 -9.91
N ALA A 39 -0.28 23.64 -10.22
CA ALA A 39 0.77 23.47 -9.21
C ALA A 39 0.94 24.73 -8.34
N LEU A 40 0.90 25.91 -8.95
CA LEU A 40 0.99 27.19 -8.27
C LEU A 40 -0.19 27.43 -7.31
N VAL A 41 -1.42 27.12 -7.72
CA VAL A 41 -2.59 27.23 -6.83
C VAL A 41 -2.51 26.22 -5.69
N GLY A 42 -2.05 25.00 -5.95
CA GLY A 42 -1.79 24.01 -4.90
C GLY A 42 -0.80 24.54 -3.86
N HIS A 43 0.31 25.11 -4.32
CA HIS A 43 1.32 25.70 -3.45
C HIS A 43 0.79 26.89 -2.63
N ALA A 44 0.09 27.81 -3.28
CA ALA A 44 -0.48 28.97 -2.62
C ALA A 44 -1.55 28.59 -1.59
N SER A 45 -2.34 27.55 -1.88
CA SER A 45 -3.34 27.02 -0.96
C SER A 45 -2.68 26.45 0.30
N MET A 46 -1.60 25.67 0.17
CA MET A 46 -0.85 25.13 1.32
C MET A 46 -0.22 26.26 2.16
N THR A 47 0.33 27.27 1.50
CA THR A 47 0.95 28.42 2.19
C THR A 47 -0.09 29.27 2.93
N ALA A 48 -1.29 29.45 2.34
CA ALA A 48 -2.39 30.21 2.94
C ALA A 48 -2.87 29.65 4.29
N VAL A 49 -2.60 28.37 4.56
CA VAL A 49 -2.99 27.67 5.80
C VAL A 49 -1.79 27.33 6.68
N GLY A 50 -0.65 28.01 6.47
CA GLY A 50 0.50 27.97 7.39
C GLY A 50 1.56 26.92 7.10
N PHE A 51 1.47 26.18 5.99
CA PHE A 51 2.54 25.27 5.58
C PHE A 51 3.71 26.06 4.99
N ARG A 52 4.91 25.81 5.50
CA ARG A 52 6.15 26.43 5.02
C ARG A 52 6.85 25.50 4.05
N LEU A 53 7.22 26.02 2.88
CA LEU A 53 7.98 25.27 1.88
C LEU A 53 9.40 25.00 2.41
N VAL A 54 9.83 23.75 2.39
CA VAL A 54 11.16 23.30 2.87
C VAL A 54 12.00 22.65 1.76
N GLY A 55 11.39 22.34 0.61
CA GLY A 55 12.07 21.64 -0.47
C GLY A 55 11.25 21.53 -1.75
N LEU A 56 11.94 21.28 -2.86
CA LEU A 56 11.32 20.94 -4.15
C LEU A 56 11.61 19.47 -4.49
N GLY A 57 10.83 18.56 -3.91
CA GLY A 57 11.05 17.10 -3.98
C GLY A 57 11.40 16.48 -2.62
N GLU A 58 11.62 15.16 -2.61
CA GLU A 58 11.90 14.38 -1.39
C GLU A 58 13.32 14.61 -0.85
N ASP A 59 14.32 14.62 -1.73
CA ASP A 59 15.74 14.74 -1.37
C ASP A 59 16.28 16.18 -1.42
N HIS A 60 15.50 17.12 -1.95
CA HIS A 60 15.91 18.52 -2.06
C HIS A 60 15.49 19.30 -0.82
N THR A 61 16.48 19.82 -0.09
CA THR A 61 16.25 20.72 1.06
C THR A 61 16.72 22.11 0.64
N LEU A 62 15.85 23.11 0.76
CA LEU A 62 16.25 24.50 0.52
C LEU A 62 17.11 24.96 1.71
N GLU A 63 18.39 25.23 1.47
CA GLU A 63 19.38 25.58 2.50
C GLU A 63 19.10 26.96 3.13
N ASN A 64 18.34 27.83 2.46
CA ASN A 64 17.93 29.12 2.99
C ASN A 64 16.53 29.01 3.64
N GLN A 65 16.54 28.98 4.97
CA GLN A 65 15.35 29.22 5.81
C GLN A 65 14.94 30.70 5.80
N SER A 66 14.98 31.37 4.65
CA SER A 66 14.43 32.72 4.55
C SER A 66 12.90 32.60 4.54
N GLU A 67 12.24 33.38 5.40
CA GLU A 67 10.78 33.55 5.47
C GLU A 67 10.16 34.15 4.19
N SER A 68 10.90 34.14 3.07
CA SER A 68 10.49 34.65 1.78
C SER A 68 9.48 33.69 1.13
N PRO A 69 8.24 34.12 0.83
CA PRO A 69 7.21 33.29 0.22
C PRO A 69 7.44 33.02 -1.29
N SER A 70 8.60 33.39 -1.84
CA SER A 70 8.95 33.25 -3.25
C SER A 70 9.38 31.82 -3.61
N LEU A 71 8.90 31.32 -4.74
CA LEU A 71 9.33 30.03 -5.30
C LEU A 71 10.74 30.13 -5.89
N PRO A 72 11.63 29.14 -5.64
CA PRO A 72 12.95 29.06 -6.27
C PRO A 72 12.85 28.94 -7.79
N ALA A 73 13.82 29.48 -8.55
CA ALA A 73 13.75 29.53 -10.01
C ALA A 73 13.58 28.15 -10.69
N GLU A 74 14.03 27.08 -10.04
CA GLU A 74 13.98 25.70 -10.48
C GLU A 74 12.64 24.97 -10.21
N TRP A 75 11.65 25.63 -9.58
CA TRP A 75 10.38 25.00 -9.19
C TRP A 75 9.59 24.38 -10.36
N ASN A 76 9.75 24.92 -11.57
CA ASN A 76 9.13 24.45 -12.81
C ASN A 76 10.14 23.90 -13.82
N ALA A 77 11.33 23.47 -13.38
CA ALA A 77 12.35 22.91 -14.26
C ALA A 77 11.98 21.53 -14.84
N ASN A 78 11.12 20.79 -14.15
CA ASN A 78 10.68 19.43 -14.51
C ASN A 78 9.21 19.40 -14.93
N THR A 79 8.82 18.32 -15.61
CA THR A 79 7.41 18.07 -16.00
C THR A 79 6.52 17.62 -14.84
N ALA A 80 7.12 17.26 -13.71
CA ALA A 80 6.44 16.96 -12.46
C ALA A 80 6.87 17.99 -11.41
N PHE A 81 5.90 18.69 -10.84
CA PHE A 81 6.11 19.74 -9.83
C PHE A 81 6.00 19.10 -8.45
N ALA A 82 6.99 19.30 -7.60
CA ALA A 82 7.00 18.74 -6.26
C ALA A 82 7.34 19.81 -5.22
N PHE A 83 6.54 19.88 -4.17
CA PHE A 83 6.68 20.82 -3.07
C PHE A 83 6.65 20.07 -1.76
N ARG A 84 7.70 20.21 -0.95
CA ARG A 84 7.79 19.63 0.38
C ARG A 84 7.57 20.71 1.42
N TYR A 85 6.71 20.44 2.39
CA TYR A 85 6.25 21.39 3.39
C TYR A 85 6.51 20.90 4.81
N ALA A 86 6.67 21.83 5.73
CA ALA A 86 6.58 21.60 7.16
C ALA A 86 5.51 22.53 7.77
N HIS A 87 4.87 22.09 8.84
CA HIS A 87 3.86 22.90 9.56
C HIS A 87 4.30 23.09 11.01
N SER A 88 4.12 24.28 11.60
CA SER A 88 4.59 24.56 12.98
C SER A 88 3.94 23.67 14.04
N GLN A 89 2.72 23.21 13.77
CA GLN A 89 1.93 22.36 14.67
C GLN A 89 2.06 20.86 14.38
N SER A 90 2.94 20.46 13.46
CA SER A 90 3.19 19.06 13.12
C SER A 90 4.69 18.80 13.06
N SER A 91 5.16 17.74 13.71
CA SER A 91 6.54 17.29 13.56
C SER A 91 6.81 16.62 12.20
N MET A 92 5.76 16.47 11.38
CA MET A 92 5.80 15.78 10.11
C MET A 92 6.04 16.75 8.95
N GLN A 93 6.61 16.23 7.87
CA GLN A 93 6.69 16.94 6.60
C GLN A 93 5.62 16.41 5.64
N TYR A 94 5.26 17.21 4.64
CA TYR A 94 4.20 16.88 3.69
C TYR A 94 4.70 17.12 2.29
N LEU A 95 4.54 16.16 1.40
CA LEU A 95 4.89 16.27 -0.01
C LEU A 95 3.62 16.49 -0.83
N LEU A 96 3.64 17.46 -1.72
CA LEU A 96 2.62 17.70 -2.74
C LEU A 96 3.28 17.60 -4.12
N LYS A 97 2.84 16.65 -4.93
CA LYS A 97 3.35 16.38 -6.27
C LYS A 97 2.23 16.53 -7.30
N ILE A 98 2.49 17.27 -8.37
CA ILE A 98 1.58 17.47 -9.49
C ILE A 98 2.27 16.96 -10.75
N SER A 99 1.70 15.94 -11.39
CA SER A 99 2.26 15.31 -12.58
C SER A 99 1.26 15.37 -13.74
N ARG A 100 1.76 15.45 -14.97
CA ARG A 100 0.92 15.42 -16.17
C ARG A 100 0.64 13.99 -16.60
N LEU A 101 -0.64 13.64 -16.76
CA LEU A 101 -1.10 12.38 -17.36
C LEU A 101 -2.10 12.67 -18.48
N GLY A 102 -1.63 12.68 -19.73
CA GLY A 102 -2.44 13.06 -20.89
C GLY A 102 -2.95 14.50 -20.77
N ASN A 103 -4.28 14.67 -20.70
CA ASN A 103 -4.98 15.95 -20.53
C ASN A 103 -5.31 16.27 -19.06
N ASN A 104 -4.98 15.37 -18.14
CA ASN A 104 -5.27 15.51 -16.71
C ASN A 104 -3.99 15.86 -15.94
N ALA A 105 -4.15 16.60 -14.85
CA ALA A 105 -3.15 16.75 -13.80
C ALA A 105 -3.46 15.72 -12.71
N VAL A 106 -2.48 14.89 -12.36
CA VAL A 106 -2.54 13.97 -11.22
C VAL A 106 -1.91 14.69 -10.04
N ILE A 107 -2.72 14.98 -9.02
CA ILE A 107 -2.26 15.59 -7.77
C ILE A 107 -2.10 14.45 -6.77
N PHE A 108 -0.88 14.24 -6.30
CA PHE A 108 -0.53 13.27 -5.27
C PHE A 108 0.02 14.01 -4.06
N ALA A 109 -0.39 13.63 -2.87
CA ALA A 109 0.15 14.22 -1.65
C ALA A 109 0.32 13.16 -0.55
N LEU A 110 1.37 13.31 0.25
CA LEU A 110 1.83 12.33 1.23
C LEU A 110 2.32 13.05 2.48
N ALA A 111 2.00 12.51 3.66
CA ALA A 111 2.63 12.91 4.91
C ALA A 111 3.91 12.06 5.10
N LEU A 112 5.07 12.70 5.00
CA LEU A 112 6.37 12.04 5.14
C LEU A 112 6.55 11.54 6.58
N GLY A 113 6.80 10.24 6.72
CA GLY A 113 6.88 9.55 8.02
C GLY A 113 5.54 9.00 8.51
N ASP A 114 4.53 8.92 7.66
CA ASP A 114 3.20 8.36 7.93
C ASP A 114 2.65 7.63 6.71
N ASP A 115 1.62 6.82 6.91
CA ASP A 115 0.97 6.05 5.84
C ASP A 115 -0.17 6.83 5.17
N ARG A 116 -0.35 8.11 5.52
CA ARG A 116 -1.39 8.96 4.92
C ARG A 116 -0.96 9.49 3.56
N THR A 117 -1.52 8.90 2.52
CA THR A 117 -1.46 9.38 1.14
C THR A 117 -2.83 9.78 0.62
N THR A 118 -2.84 10.68 -0.37
CA THR A 118 -4.05 11.07 -1.09
C THR A 118 -3.70 11.42 -2.51
N SER A 119 -4.57 11.03 -3.46
CA SER A 119 -4.41 11.37 -4.86
C SER A 119 -5.75 11.70 -5.48
N PHE A 120 -5.76 12.63 -6.43
CA PHE A 120 -6.93 12.90 -7.26
C PHE A 120 -6.49 13.44 -8.62
N ASP A 121 -7.34 13.18 -9.62
CA ASP A 121 -7.13 13.63 -10.99
C ASP A 121 -7.98 14.85 -11.28
N LEU A 122 -7.42 15.76 -12.07
CA LEU A 122 -8.07 16.98 -12.48
C LEU A 122 -7.97 17.18 -13.99
N PRO A 123 -9.10 17.26 -14.72
CA PRO A 123 -9.10 17.63 -16.14
C PRO A 123 -8.73 19.11 -16.29
N VAL A 124 -7.50 19.39 -16.74
CA VAL A 124 -6.92 20.76 -16.66
C VAL A 124 -7.70 21.79 -17.48
N LYS A 125 -8.22 21.36 -18.63
CA LYS A 125 -9.05 22.16 -19.53
C LYS A 125 -10.33 22.73 -18.90
N ASP A 126 -10.78 22.17 -17.77
CA ASP A 126 -12.01 22.59 -17.09
C ASP A 126 -11.75 23.73 -16.08
N TYR A 127 -10.48 24.04 -15.81
CA TYR A 127 -10.05 25.01 -14.80
C TYR A 127 -9.17 26.12 -15.38
N VAL A 128 -8.27 25.80 -16.32
CA VAL A 128 -7.24 26.72 -16.83
C VAL A 128 -7.51 27.05 -18.29
N SER A 129 -7.37 28.32 -18.65
CA SER A 129 -7.48 28.80 -20.03
C SER A 129 -6.12 28.70 -20.72
N GLU A 130 -5.95 27.74 -21.65
CA GLU A 130 -4.69 27.55 -22.37
C GLU A 130 -4.29 28.78 -23.21
N SER A 131 -5.26 29.56 -23.69
CA SER A 131 -5.02 30.76 -24.51
C SER A 131 -4.48 31.94 -23.70
N ALA A 132 -4.60 31.91 -22.38
CA ALA A 132 -4.08 32.94 -21.48
C ALA A 132 -2.63 32.66 -21.03
N LEU A 133 -2.03 31.57 -21.50
CA LEU A 133 -0.65 31.18 -21.20
C LEU A 133 0.21 31.19 -22.47
N PRO A 134 1.52 31.51 -22.37
CA PRO A 134 2.29 31.80 -21.16
C PRO A 134 2.04 33.22 -20.60
N LEU A 135 2.13 33.37 -19.28
CA LEU A 135 2.09 34.71 -18.67
C LEU A 135 3.37 35.48 -18.96
N THR A 136 3.24 36.67 -19.55
CA THR A 136 4.36 37.56 -19.91
C THR A 136 4.38 38.87 -19.12
N THR A 137 3.40 39.11 -18.25
CA THR A 137 3.25 40.37 -17.49
C THR A 137 4.12 40.36 -16.23
N THR A 138 4.76 41.50 -15.92
CA THR A 138 5.63 41.68 -14.75
C THR A 138 5.07 42.71 -13.79
N GLY A 139 5.28 42.51 -12.48
CA GLY A 139 5.04 43.53 -11.46
C GLY A 139 3.57 43.59 -11.03
N ASP A 140 2.91 44.73 -11.25
CA ASP A 140 1.69 45.09 -10.53
C ASP A 140 0.39 44.48 -11.09
N ASP A 141 0.39 44.05 -12.36
CA ASP A 141 -0.77 43.41 -13.01
C ASP A 141 -0.79 41.87 -12.87
N LEU A 142 0.20 41.27 -12.18
CA LEU A 142 0.33 39.82 -12.08
C LEU A 142 -0.89 39.13 -11.43
N PRO A 143 -1.50 39.64 -10.34
CA PRO A 143 -2.72 39.04 -9.80
C PRO A 143 -3.91 39.06 -10.77
N ALA A 144 -4.03 40.12 -11.59
CA ALA A 144 -5.09 40.22 -12.60
C ALA A 144 -4.83 39.23 -13.75
N ALA A 145 -3.59 39.16 -14.24
CA ALA A 145 -3.21 38.21 -15.28
C ALA A 145 -3.34 36.74 -14.81
N LEU A 146 -3.03 36.45 -13.55
CA LEU A 146 -3.27 35.13 -12.95
C LEU A 146 -4.76 34.79 -12.90
N ARG A 147 -5.65 35.75 -12.58
CA ARG A 147 -7.11 35.51 -12.64
C ARG A 147 -7.56 35.14 -14.06
N GLU A 148 -7.04 35.82 -15.08
CA GLU A 148 -7.35 35.54 -16.49
C GLU A 148 -6.79 34.20 -16.99
N ALA A 149 -5.76 33.66 -16.32
CA ALA A 149 -5.23 32.33 -16.61
C ALA A 149 -6.24 31.22 -16.29
N PHE A 150 -7.23 31.48 -15.42
CA PHE A 150 -8.29 30.54 -15.08
C PHE A 150 -9.59 30.89 -15.78
N ILE A 151 -10.42 29.89 -16.06
CA ILE A 151 -11.67 30.06 -16.82
C ILE A 151 -12.65 31.01 -16.11
N SER A 152 -12.71 30.94 -14.77
CA SER A 152 -13.52 31.84 -13.96
C SER A 152 -13.05 31.86 -12.50
N PRO A 153 -13.39 32.90 -11.72
CA PRO A 153 -13.15 32.92 -10.27
C PRO A 153 -13.79 31.75 -9.53
N SER A 154 -14.96 31.28 -9.99
CA SER A 154 -15.61 30.10 -9.42
C SER A 154 -14.79 28.83 -9.61
N ARG A 155 -14.16 28.64 -10.78
CA ARG A 155 -13.27 27.49 -11.02
C ARG A 155 -12.01 27.53 -10.16
N VAL A 156 -11.47 28.72 -9.88
CA VAL A 156 -10.37 28.88 -8.92
C VAL A 156 -10.83 28.47 -7.52
N GLN A 157 -12.01 28.90 -7.10
CA GLN A 157 -12.56 28.54 -5.80
C GLN A 157 -12.84 27.03 -5.69
N ASP A 158 -13.36 26.40 -6.75
CA ASP A 158 -13.57 24.95 -6.83
C ASP A 158 -12.23 24.21 -6.70
N LEU A 159 -11.20 24.66 -7.40
CA LEU A 159 -9.84 24.08 -7.34
C LEU A 159 -9.25 24.18 -5.93
N ILE A 160 -9.38 25.33 -5.27
CA ILE A 160 -8.97 25.51 -3.87
C ILE A 160 -9.75 24.56 -2.96
N GLY A 161 -11.05 24.38 -3.21
CA GLY A 161 -11.90 23.43 -2.50
C GLY A 161 -11.39 21.99 -2.63
N LEU A 162 -10.96 21.58 -3.82
CA LEU A 162 -10.37 20.27 -4.06
C LEU A 162 -9.06 20.07 -3.28
N PHE A 163 -8.17 21.06 -3.26
CA PHE A 163 -6.95 20.99 -2.44
C PHE A 163 -7.27 20.96 -0.94
N LYS A 164 -8.24 21.74 -0.48
CA LYS A 164 -8.67 21.74 0.92
C LYS A 164 -9.17 20.35 1.35
N ILE A 165 -10.09 19.77 0.59
CA ILE A 165 -10.74 18.50 0.95
C ILE A 165 -9.78 17.34 0.74
N ASN A 166 -9.15 17.26 -0.44
CA ASN A 166 -8.39 16.08 -0.83
C ASN A 166 -6.94 16.10 -0.35
N VAL A 167 -6.34 17.27 -0.08
CA VAL A 167 -4.97 17.34 0.41
C VAL A 167 -4.98 17.69 1.90
N MET A 168 -5.43 18.89 2.25
CA MET A 168 -5.23 19.43 3.60
C MET A 168 -6.00 18.65 4.68
N GLN A 169 -7.29 18.44 4.48
CA GLN A 169 -8.14 17.76 5.47
C GLN A 169 -7.80 16.27 5.61
N LYS A 170 -7.40 15.60 4.52
CA LYS A 170 -7.01 14.18 4.54
C LYS A 170 -5.62 13.96 5.13
N LEU A 171 -4.65 14.80 4.82
CA LEU A 171 -3.27 14.65 5.30
C LEU A 171 -3.07 15.22 6.70
N ALA A 172 -3.79 16.26 7.08
CA ALA A 172 -3.64 16.93 8.37
C ALA A 172 -4.99 17.28 9.02
N PRO A 173 -5.86 16.28 9.31
CA PRO A 173 -7.19 16.49 9.90
C PRO A 173 -7.16 17.21 11.26
N GLY A 174 -6.05 17.09 12.01
CA GLY A 174 -5.87 17.74 13.32
C GLY A 174 -5.64 19.25 13.27
N LEU A 175 -5.30 19.81 12.09
CA LEU A 175 -5.06 21.24 11.91
C LEU A 175 -6.35 22.06 11.64
N TYR A 176 -7.51 21.40 11.47
CA TYR A 176 -8.76 22.03 11.01
C TYR A 176 -9.97 21.84 11.93
N LYS A 177 -9.79 21.49 13.22
CA LYS A 177 -10.92 21.44 14.18
C LYS A 177 -11.45 22.86 14.44
N GLU A 178 -12.76 23.05 14.28
CA GLU A 178 -13.46 24.32 14.56
C GLU A 178 -13.24 24.76 16.01
N GLY A 179 -12.62 25.93 16.19
CA GLY A 179 -12.25 26.49 17.50
C GLY A 179 -10.89 27.22 17.55
N TYR A 180 -10.26 27.47 16.40
CA TYR A 180 -8.91 28.05 16.34
C TYR A 180 -8.96 29.59 16.34
N GLU A 181 -8.53 30.21 17.45
CA GLU A 181 -8.21 31.65 17.52
C GLU A 181 -6.77 31.88 17.03
N ASP A 182 -6.61 32.85 16.13
CA ASP A 182 -5.31 33.33 15.65
C ASP A 182 -4.53 33.94 16.82
N SER A 183 -3.45 33.29 17.22
CA SER A 183 -2.51 33.80 18.23
C SER A 183 -1.38 34.58 17.55
N SER A 184 -1.76 35.71 16.95
CA SER A 184 -0.84 36.81 16.66
C SER A 184 -1.11 37.94 17.66
N ASP A 185 -0.73 37.72 18.92
CA ASP A 185 -0.36 38.72 19.93
C ASP A 185 -0.52 38.10 21.33
N GLN A 186 0.58 37.92 22.04
CA GLN A 186 0.79 38.41 23.42
C GLN A 186 2.12 37.93 24.02
N PRO A 187 2.67 38.66 25.02
CA PRO A 187 4.10 38.74 25.30
C PRO A 187 4.61 37.74 26.34
N GLN A 188 5.93 37.64 26.41
CA GLN A 188 6.72 36.94 27.43
C GLN A 188 6.18 37.15 28.86
N GLU A 189 5.85 36.06 29.56
CA GLU A 189 5.89 36.03 31.03
C GLU A 189 6.27 34.64 31.60
N THR A 190 7.46 34.63 32.20
CA THR A 190 7.87 34.02 33.49
C THR A 190 7.41 32.61 33.90
N LEU A 191 8.42 31.71 33.92
CA LEU A 191 8.69 30.62 34.87
C LEU A 191 7.77 30.46 36.09
N ARG A 192 7.09 29.31 36.17
CA ARG A 192 6.68 28.67 37.45
C ARG A 192 7.01 27.18 37.45
N GLU A 193 7.65 26.77 38.54
CA GLU A 193 8.21 25.45 38.84
C GLU A 193 7.16 24.31 38.77
N ARG A 194 7.54 23.18 38.15
CA ARG A 194 6.88 21.88 38.33
C ARG A 194 7.67 21.03 39.31
N THR A 195 7.01 20.68 40.41
CA THR A 195 7.46 19.72 41.42
C THR A 195 7.56 18.31 40.82
N LEU A 196 8.71 17.66 40.99
CA LEU A 196 8.99 16.28 40.57
C LEU A 196 8.42 15.27 41.59
N GLU A 197 7.53 14.37 41.17
CA GLU A 197 7.15 13.19 41.94
C GLU A 197 8.17 12.05 41.73
N ARG A 198 8.56 11.40 42.83
CA ARG A 198 9.55 10.30 42.91
C ARG A 198 8.87 8.92 42.87
N PRO A 199 9.56 7.86 42.41
CA PRO A 199 9.02 6.50 42.36
C PRO A 199 8.98 5.82 43.75
N PRO A 200 8.10 4.80 43.96
CA PRO A 200 7.83 4.26 45.29
C PRO A 200 8.95 3.33 45.81
N ARG A 201 9.13 3.37 47.13
CA ARG A 201 10.12 2.60 47.91
C ARG A 201 9.60 1.22 48.30
N HIS A 202 10.47 0.22 48.19
CA HIS A 202 10.33 -1.14 48.68
C HIS A 202 10.37 -1.19 50.22
N ASP A 203 9.41 -1.90 50.84
CA ASP A 203 9.31 -2.12 52.29
C ASP A 203 10.06 -3.41 52.72
N PRO A 204 11.03 -3.35 53.66
CA PRO A 204 11.90 -4.48 54.01
C PRO A 204 11.58 -5.13 55.38
N LEU A 205 10.33 -5.51 55.65
CA LEU A 205 9.97 -6.30 56.85
C LEU A 205 8.80 -7.28 56.63
N ARG A 206 9.06 -8.43 56.00
CA ARG A 206 8.24 -9.63 56.24
C ARG A 206 9.05 -10.90 56.07
N ASP A 207 9.08 -11.67 57.15
CA ASP A 207 9.98 -12.78 57.44
C ASP A 207 9.76 -14.05 56.61
N ASP A 208 10.87 -14.73 56.32
CA ASP A 208 10.98 -16.15 55.97
C ASP A 208 10.52 -17.08 57.11
N PRO A 209 10.16 -18.34 56.79
CA PRO A 209 10.83 -19.43 57.50
C PRO A 209 11.22 -20.64 56.63
N MET A 210 12.55 -20.83 56.54
CA MET A 210 13.37 -22.08 56.56
C MET A 210 13.10 -23.27 55.60
N PRO A 211 14.18 -23.96 55.12
CA PRO A 211 14.13 -24.93 54.03
C PRO A 211 13.95 -26.39 54.48
N GLN A 212 13.53 -27.26 53.55
CA GLN A 212 13.49 -28.72 53.70
C GLN A 212 14.37 -29.44 52.66
N PRO A 213 14.78 -30.71 52.93
CA PRO A 213 16.15 -31.19 52.71
C PRO A 213 16.41 -31.87 51.35
N ALA A 214 17.69 -32.09 51.08
CA ALA A 214 18.25 -32.50 49.80
C ALA A 214 18.22 -34.01 49.49
N ARG A 215 18.18 -34.29 48.16
CA ARG A 215 18.73 -35.41 47.35
C ARG A 215 17.78 -36.55 46.92
N PRO A 216 18.07 -37.29 45.82
CA PRO A 216 18.98 -37.03 44.67
C PRO A 216 18.36 -37.32 43.26
N TYR A 217 18.92 -36.69 42.21
CA TYR A 217 19.18 -37.13 40.81
C TYR A 217 18.40 -38.32 40.16
N PRO A 218 18.17 -38.31 38.82
CA PRO A 218 19.21 -38.20 37.77
C PRO A 218 18.89 -37.16 36.66
N PHE A 219 19.84 -36.33 36.22
CA PHE A 219 20.86 -36.54 35.16
C PHE A 219 20.21 -36.71 33.77
N ASP A 220 19.90 -35.58 33.12
CA ASP A 220 19.69 -35.54 31.67
C ASP A 220 21.05 -35.47 30.99
N ASP A 221 21.41 -36.58 30.34
CA ASP A 221 22.57 -36.73 29.47
C ASP A 221 22.26 -36.11 28.09
N PRO A 222 22.98 -35.07 27.65
CA PRO A 222 22.76 -34.43 26.35
C PRO A 222 23.14 -35.30 25.14
N LEU A 223 23.55 -36.57 25.34
CA LEU A 223 23.82 -37.55 24.28
C LEU A 223 22.87 -38.77 24.30
N ALA A 224 21.80 -38.76 25.11
CA ALA A 224 20.84 -39.86 25.17
C ALA A 224 19.91 -39.91 23.94
N VAL A 225 20.02 -40.97 23.13
CA VAL A 225 19.14 -41.24 21.99
C VAL A 225 17.75 -41.68 22.49
N PRO A 226 16.64 -41.04 22.05
CA PRO A 226 15.30 -41.43 22.47
C PRO A 226 14.90 -42.82 21.94
N PRO A 227 14.04 -43.57 22.65
CA PRO A 227 13.64 -44.92 22.23
C PRO A 227 12.80 -44.86 20.94
N ARG A 228 13.30 -45.52 19.89
CA ARG A 228 12.59 -45.70 18.61
C ARG A 228 11.30 -46.48 18.82
N ARG A 229 10.14 -45.88 18.50
CA ARG A 229 8.92 -46.65 18.25
C ARG A 229 9.15 -47.57 17.04
N PRO A 230 8.65 -48.82 17.05
CA PRO A 230 8.76 -49.70 15.89
C PRO A 230 7.89 -49.15 14.75
N ILE A 231 8.52 -48.89 13.62
CA ILE A 231 7.88 -48.55 12.34
C ILE A 231 7.14 -49.81 11.84
N PRO A 232 5.86 -49.74 11.41
CA PRO A 232 5.20 -50.86 10.76
C PRO A 232 5.95 -51.26 9.48
N ALA A 233 6.16 -52.55 9.28
CA ALA A 233 6.81 -53.07 8.08
C ALA A 233 5.90 -52.89 6.86
N GLY A 234 6.28 -52.00 5.94
CA GLY A 234 5.67 -51.82 4.64
C GLY A 234 6.43 -50.78 3.82
N ASP A 235 7.00 -51.23 2.71
CA ASP A 235 7.45 -50.43 1.56
C ASP A 235 8.79 -49.69 1.66
N PHE A 236 9.88 -50.47 1.63
CA PHE A 236 11.16 -50.00 1.09
C PHE A 236 11.27 -50.46 -0.38
N PRO A 237 11.38 -49.58 -1.38
CA PRO A 237 11.86 -49.99 -2.70
C PRO A 237 13.32 -50.46 -2.58
N PRO A 238 13.76 -51.44 -3.39
CA PRO A 238 15.10 -52.00 -3.32
C PRO A 238 16.18 -50.92 -3.56
N PRO A 239 17.38 -51.05 -2.95
CA PRO A 239 18.44 -50.04 -3.08
C PRO A 239 18.86 -49.88 -4.55
N GLY A 240 18.74 -48.66 -5.09
CA GLY A 240 19.12 -48.31 -6.47
C GLY A 240 17.97 -47.92 -7.41
N PHE A 241 16.73 -47.84 -6.93
CA PHE A 241 15.60 -47.29 -7.68
C PHE A 241 15.22 -45.92 -7.11
N GLU A 242 15.90 -44.87 -7.57
CA GLU A 242 15.47 -43.49 -7.27
C GLU A 242 14.27 -43.19 -8.18
N ASP A 243 13.07 -43.07 -7.61
CA ASP A 243 11.89 -42.54 -8.29
C ASP A 243 12.07 -41.03 -8.47
N GLU A 244 12.99 -40.64 -9.36
CA GLU A 244 13.42 -39.27 -9.64
C GLU A 244 12.25 -38.33 -9.99
N PHE A 245 11.12 -38.91 -10.41
CA PHE A 245 9.90 -38.21 -10.79
C PHE A 245 8.75 -38.33 -9.78
N GLU A 246 8.94 -39.08 -8.68
CA GLU A 246 7.96 -39.35 -7.62
C GLU A 246 6.62 -39.93 -8.11
N ILE A 247 6.65 -40.74 -9.18
CA ILE A 247 5.46 -41.29 -9.84
C ILE A 247 4.74 -42.34 -8.96
N GLN A 248 5.46 -42.97 -8.03
CA GLN A 248 4.96 -44.11 -7.24
C GLN A 248 4.79 -43.79 -5.75
N ARG A 249 4.91 -42.51 -5.30
CA ARG A 249 4.59 -42.16 -3.92
C ARG A 249 3.08 -42.35 -3.68
N PRO A 250 2.65 -43.24 -2.77
CA PRO A 250 1.24 -43.37 -2.44
C PRO A 250 0.74 -42.03 -1.86
N PRO A 251 -0.51 -41.63 -2.14
CA PRO A 251 -1.10 -40.47 -1.50
C PRO A 251 -1.14 -40.72 0.01
N ARG A 252 -0.24 -40.08 0.76
CA ARG A 252 -0.49 -39.81 2.18
C ARG A 252 -1.81 -39.04 2.23
N GLY A 253 -2.68 -39.38 3.18
CA GLY A 253 -4.03 -38.81 3.34
C GLY A 253 -4.06 -37.32 3.05
N TYR A 254 -5.15 -36.87 2.42
CA TYR A 254 -5.31 -35.54 1.81
C TYR A 254 -4.59 -34.46 2.63
N PRO A 255 -3.38 -34.02 2.24
CA PRO A 255 -2.71 -33.00 3.00
C PRO A 255 -3.56 -31.74 2.88
N GLY A 256 -3.64 -31.00 3.98
CA GLY A 256 -4.27 -29.70 4.01
C GLY A 256 -3.76 -28.75 2.91
N VAL A 257 -4.34 -27.56 2.81
CA VAL A 257 -3.87 -26.53 1.89
C VAL A 257 -3.38 -25.32 2.67
N THR A 258 -2.23 -24.80 2.26
CA THR A 258 -1.66 -23.56 2.78
C THR A 258 -2.04 -22.41 1.86
N VAL A 259 -2.79 -21.46 2.38
CA VAL A 259 -3.25 -20.26 1.68
C VAL A 259 -2.28 -19.11 1.94
N CYS A 260 -1.83 -18.48 0.85
CA CYS A 260 -0.88 -17.37 0.85
C CYS A 260 -1.48 -16.15 0.14
N GLY A 261 -1.19 -14.97 0.65
CA GLY A 261 -1.54 -13.69 0.03
C GLY A 261 -0.44 -13.18 -0.90
N ASP A 262 -0.34 -11.86 -0.96
CA ASP A 262 0.57 -11.11 -1.82
C ASP A 262 2.04 -11.44 -1.56
N ILE A 263 2.85 -11.46 -2.62
CA ILE A 263 4.31 -11.72 -2.57
C ILE A 263 5.11 -10.56 -3.17
N HIS A 264 4.59 -9.90 -4.21
CA HIS A 264 5.15 -8.68 -4.80
C HIS A 264 6.66 -8.72 -5.05
N GLY A 265 7.14 -9.74 -5.76
CA GLY A 265 8.54 -9.85 -6.16
C GLY A 265 9.54 -9.96 -5.01
N GLN A 266 9.09 -10.28 -3.79
CA GLN A 266 9.96 -10.55 -2.64
C GLN A 266 10.43 -12.01 -2.62
N PHE A 267 11.20 -12.39 -3.65
CA PHE A 267 11.62 -13.78 -3.89
C PHE A 267 12.30 -14.47 -2.69
N HIS A 268 13.15 -13.77 -1.95
CA HIS A 268 13.83 -14.35 -0.78
C HIS A 268 12.86 -14.64 0.37
N ASP A 269 11.81 -13.83 0.51
CA ASP A 269 10.77 -14.02 1.51
C ASP A 269 9.80 -15.12 1.08
N LEU A 270 9.57 -15.30 -0.24
CA LEU A 270 8.90 -16.50 -0.77
C LEU A 270 9.69 -17.79 -0.44
N MET A 271 11.03 -17.75 -0.48
CA MET A 271 11.83 -18.91 -0.09
C MET A 271 11.69 -19.21 1.41
N GLU A 272 11.58 -18.16 2.23
CA GLU A 272 11.32 -18.30 3.66
C GLU A 272 9.93 -18.88 3.93
N LEU A 273 8.91 -18.43 3.19
CA LEU A 273 7.55 -18.97 3.22
C LEU A 273 7.54 -20.49 2.98
N PHE A 274 8.31 -20.99 2.01
CA PHE A 274 8.43 -22.44 1.78
C PHE A 274 9.23 -23.19 2.86
N ARG A 275 10.12 -22.51 3.61
CA ARG A 275 10.76 -23.12 4.79
C ARG A 275 9.80 -23.27 5.95
N ILE A 276 8.87 -22.32 6.09
CA ILE A 276 7.90 -22.26 7.19
C ILE A 276 6.70 -23.18 6.91
N GLY A 277 6.03 -23.02 5.77
CA GLY A 277 4.85 -23.84 5.41
C GLY A 277 5.19 -25.24 4.86
N GLY A 278 6.47 -25.49 4.60
CA GLY A 278 6.97 -26.78 4.14
C GLY A 278 7.28 -26.86 2.64
N PRO A 279 8.11 -27.83 2.23
CA PRO A 279 8.61 -27.91 0.88
C PRO A 279 7.52 -28.37 -0.11
N ASN A 280 7.65 -27.89 -1.35
CA ASN A 280 6.89 -28.46 -2.48
C ASN A 280 7.55 -29.78 -2.93
N PRO A 281 6.80 -30.84 -3.26
CA PRO A 281 5.33 -30.92 -3.34
C PRO A 281 4.63 -31.49 -2.10
N ASP A 282 5.34 -31.60 -0.97
CA ASP A 282 4.81 -32.24 0.25
C ASP A 282 3.63 -31.44 0.84
N THR A 283 3.71 -30.10 0.79
CA THR A 283 2.62 -29.19 1.16
C THR A 283 1.85 -28.71 -0.08
N ASN A 284 0.50 -28.68 -0.02
CA ASN A 284 -0.32 -28.04 -1.05
C ASN A 284 -0.38 -26.53 -0.80
N TYR A 285 -0.31 -25.73 -1.86
CA TYR A 285 -0.35 -24.28 -1.79
C TYR A 285 -1.45 -23.67 -2.65
N LEU A 286 -2.08 -22.63 -2.13
CA LEU A 286 -2.97 -21.73 -2.85
C LEU A 286 -2.46 -20.30 -2.66
N PHE A 287 -1.95 -19.68 -3.72
CA PHE A 287 -1.58 -18.28 -3.70
C PHE A 287 -2.70 -17.41 -4.30
N MET A 288 -3.03 -16.32 -3.62
CA MET A 288 -4.21 -15.51 -3.93
C MET A 288 -4.00 -14.38 -4.94
N GLY A 289 -2.78 -14.15 -5.42
CA GLY A 289 -2.48 -13.12 -6.42
C GLY A 289 -1.29 -12.24 -6.02
N ASP A 290 -1.02 -11.23 -6.82
CA ASP A 290 0.01 -10.19 -6.60
C ASP A 290 1.40 -10.78 -6.35
N TYR A 291 1.88 -11.51 -7.37
CA TYR A 291 3.21 -12.13 -7.40
C TYR A 291 4.29 -11.15 -7.83
N VAL A 292 3.90 -10.19 -8.66
CA VAL A 292 4.80 -9.26 -9.34
C VAL A 292 4.61 -7.83 -8.82
N ASP A 293 5.40 -6.91 -9.37
CA ASP A 293 5.46 -5.49 -9.03
C ASP A 293 5.99 -5.21 -7.62
N ARG A 294 6.38 -3.95 -7.42
CA ARG A 294 7.07 -3.44 -6.24
C ARG A 294 8.43 -4.12 -6.05
N GLY A 295 8.53 -5.36 -5.59
CA GLY A 295 9.80 -6.02 -5.27
C GLY A 295 10.77 -6.16 -6.46
N TYR A 296 12.05 -6.37 -6.13
CA TYR A 296 13.15 -6.41 -7.12
C TYR A 296 13.24 -7.71 -7.95
N TYR A 297 12.51 -8.75 -7.54
CA TYR A 297 12.62 -10.12 -8.05
C TYR A 297 11.27 -10.70 -8.47
N SER A 298 10.44 -9.89 -9.13
CA SER A 298 9.14 -10.31 -9.64
C SER A 298 9.26 -11.41 -10.69
N VAL A 299 10.25 -11.31 -11.58
CA VAL A 299 10.53 -12.32 -12.61
C VAL A 299 10.82 -13.68 -11.98
N GLU A 300 11.72 -13.77 -11.01
CA GLU A 300 12.06 -15.02 -10.34
C GLU A 300 10.87 -15.59 -9.57
N THR A 301 10.11 -14.71 -8.90
CA THR A 301 8.92 -15.06 -8.11
C THR A 301 7.86 -15.72 -8.99
N VAL A 302 7.40 -15.02 -10.04
CA VAL A 302 6.33 -15.54 -10.91
C VAL A 302 6.79 -16.74 -11.73
N THR A 303 8.06 -16.75 -12.17
CA THR A 303 8.62 -17.89 -12.90
C THR A 303 8.60 -19.15 -12.03
N LEU A 304 9.03 -19.05 -10.77
CA LEU A 304 9.03 -20.19 -9.86
C LEU A 304 7.60 -20.71 -9.62
N LEU A 305 6.65 -19.83 -9.32
CA LEU A 305 5.26 -20.23 -9.07
C LEU A 305 4.64 -20.91 -10.29
N VAL A 306 4.89 -20.40 -11.50
CA VAL A 306 4.44 -21.02 -12.76
C VAL A 306 5.14 -22.36 -13.00
N CYS A 307 6.45 -22.46 -12.77
CA CYS A 307 7.18 -23.73 -12.88
C CYS A 307 6.63 -24.79 -11.92
N LEU A 308 6.33 -24.40 -10.68
CA LEU A 308 5.72 -25.30 -9.70
C LEU A 308 4.30 -25.69 -10.11
N LYS A 309 3.51 -24.77 -10.67
CA LYS A 309 2.18 -25.08 -11.22
C LYS A 309 2.26 -26.09 -12.37
N ILE A 310 3.26 -25.96 -13.25
CA ILE A 310 3.49 -26.90 -14.35
C ILE A 310 3.95 -28.26 -13.81
N ARG A 311 4.86 -28.27 -12.84
CA ARG A 311 5.46 -29.50 -12.28
C ARG A 311 4.50 -30.26 -11.37
N TYR A 312 3.67 -29.55 -10.61
CA TYR A 312 2.75 -30.08 -9.61
C TYR A 312 1.34 -29.45 -9.74
N PRO A 313 0.63 -29.70 -10.85
CA PRO A 313 -0.60 -28.98 -11.19
C PRO A 313 -1.76 -29.21 -10.21
N GLN A 314 -1.75 -30.31 -9.45
CA GLN A 314 -2.75 -30.61 -8.41
C GLN A 314 -2.32 -30.15 -7.01
N ARG A 315 -1.08 -29.68 -6.83
CA ARG A 315 -0.54 -29.28 -5.52
C ARG A 315 -0.45 -27.78 -5.35
N ILE A 316 -0.28 -27.03 -6.45
CA ILE A 316 -0.24 -25.57 -6.43
C ILE A 316 -1.42 -24.99 -7.20
N THR A 317 -2.12 -24.05 -6.58
CA THR A 317 -3.09 -23.16 -7.21
C THR A 317 -2.58 -21.73 -7.13
N ILE A 318 -2.62 -21.02 -8.25
CA ILE A 318 -2.22 -19.60 -8.34
C ILE A 318 -3.40 -18.83 -8.92
N LEU A 319 -3.99 -17.95 -8.12
CA LEU A 319 -5.07 -17.07 -8.54
C LEU A 319 -4.52 -15.81 -9.21
N ARG A 320 -5.40 -15.05 -9.86
CA ARG A 320 -5.06 -13.74 -10.42
C ARG A 320 -5.21 -12.68 -9.32
N GLY A 321 -4.21 -11.84 -9.13
CA GLY A 321 -4.33 -10.57 -8.40
C GLY A 321 -4.53 -9.39 -9.34
N ASN A 322 -4.72 -8.19 -8.78
CA ASN A 322 -4.86 -6.98 -9.59
C ASN A 322 -3.53 -6.56 -10.25
N HIS A 323 -2.38 -7.00 -9.71
CA HIS A 323 -1.07 -6.78 -10.30
C HIS A 323 -0.75 -7.74 -11.45
N GLU A 324 -1.50 -8.82 -11.66
CA GLU A 324 -1.41 -9.65 -12.86
C GLU A 324 -2.21 -9.03 -14.05
N SER A 325 -1.94 -7.76 -14.32
CA SER A 325 -2.58 -6.89 -15.31
C SER A 325 -1.54 -6.11 -16.12
N ARG A 326 -1.79 -5.90 -17.42
CA ARG A 326 -0.90 -5.13 -18.30
C ARG A 326 -0.77 -3.67 -17.84
N GLN A 327 -1.86 -3.05 -17.42
CA GLN A 327 -1.86 -1.63 -17.04
C GLN A 327 -1.09 -1.39 -15.75
N ILE A 328 -1.27 -2.27 -14.76
CA ILE A 328 -0.63 -2.17 -13.45
C ILE A 328 0.87 -2.46 -13.57
N THR A 329 1.25 -3.55 -14.25
CA THR A 329 2.67 -3.93 -14.40
C THR A 329 3.53 -2.93 -15.18
N GLN A 330 2.92 -2.11 -16.03
CA GLN A 330 3.61 -1.02 -16.74
C GLN A 330 4.04 0.13 -15.82
N VAL A 331 3.36 0.29 -14.68
CA VAL A 331 3.57 1.41 -13.76
C VAL A 331 4.32 0.95 -12.51
N TYR A 332 4.05 -0.25 -12.01
CA TYR A 332 4.49 -0.68 -10.68
C TYR A 332 5.72 -1.59 -10.65
N GLY A 333 6.42 -1.73 -11.79
CA GLY A 333 7.81 -2.18 -11.85
C GLY A 333 8.09 -3.46 -12.64
N PHE A 334 7.11 -4.34 -12.85
CA PHE A 334 7.35 -5.63 -13.51
C PHE A 334 7.75 -5.48 -14.99
N TYR A 335 7.16 -4.52 -15.70
CA TYR A 335 7.57 -4.20 -17.07
C TYR A 335 9.05 -3.78 -17.14
N ASP A 336 9.45 -2.85 -16.28
CA ASP A 336 10.81 -2.33 -16.21
C ASP A 336 11.80 -3.42 -15.78
N GLU A 337 11.40 -4.30 -14.85
CA GLU A 337 12.20 -5.44 -14.43
C GLU A 337 12.45 -6.40 -15.61
N CYS A 338 11.40 -6.77 -16.36
CA CYS A 338 11.53 -7.61 -17.53
C CYS A 338 12.43 -6.98 -18.60
N LEU A 339 12.22 -5.70 -18.90
CA LEU A 339 13.01 -4.97 -19.89
C LEU A 339 14.49 -4.91 -19.48
N ARG A 340 14.77 -4.62 -18.20
CA ARG A 340 16.13 -4.56 -17.66
C ARG A 340 16.83 -5.92 -17.66
N LYS A 341 16.14 -7.00 -17.30
CA LYS A 341 16.74 -8.35 -17.20
C LYS A 341 16.93 -9.02 -18.55
N TYR A 342 16.04 -8.79 -19.52
CA TYR A 342 16.02 -9.50 -20.80
C TYR A 342 16.31 -8.63 -22.02
N GLY A 343 16.43 -7.31 -21.84
CA GLY A 343 16.76 -6.35 -22.91
C GLY A 343 15.63 -6.06 -23.89
N ASN A 344 14.44 -6.65 -23.71
CA ASN A 344 13.25 -6.42 -24.54
C ASN A 344 11.96 -6.77 -23.78
N ALA A 345 10.81 -6.41 -24.33
CA ALA A 345 9.50 -6.58 -23.70
C ALA A 345 8.84 -7.96 -23.94
N ASN A 346 9.49 -8.91 -24.60
CA ASN A 346 8.84 -10.20 -24.94
C ASN A 346 8.49 -11.01 -23.69
N VAL A 347 9.38 -11.04 -22.69
CA VAL A 347 9.12 -11.77 -21.44
C VAL A 347 7.92 -11.19 -20.70
N TRP A 348 7.83 -9.86 -20.59
CA TRP A 348 6.66 -9.19 -20.03
C TRP A 348 5.39 -9.57 -20.79
N LYS A 349 5.43 -9.51 -22.14
CA LYS A 349 4.30 -9.89 -22.98
C LYS A 349 3.84 -11.33 -22.71
N TYR A 350 4.76 -12.29 -22.68
CA TYR A 350 4.43 -13.70 -22.42
C TYR A 350 3.79 -13.91 -21.05
N PHE A 351 4.27 -13.22 -20.01
CA PHE A 351 3.65 -13.27 -18.70
C PHE A 351 2.27 -12.63 -18.68
N THR A 352 2.10 -11.46 -19.30
CA THR A 352 0.77 -10.82 -19.34
C THR A 352 -0.25 -11.60 -20.15
N ASP A 353 0.18 -12.30 -21.21
CA ASP A 353 -0.69 -13.21 -21.97
C ASP A 353 -1.06 -14.44 -21.11
N LEU A 354 -0.14 -14.93 -20.28
CA LEU A 354 -0.42 -15.99 -19.30
C LEU A 354 -1.37 -15.53 -18.18
N PHE A 355 -1.26 -14.29 -17.72
CA PHE A 355 -2.07 -13.75 -16.62
C PHE A 355 -3.57 -13.77 -16.93
N ASP A 356 -3.95 -13.61 -18.20
CA ASP A 356 -5.34 -13.75 -18.64
C ASP A 356 -5.93 -15.16 -18.40
N TYR A 357 -5.06 -16.17 -18.27
CA TYR A 357 -5.47 -17.54 -18.00
C TYR A 357 -5.61 -17.88 -16.52
N LEU A 358 -5.16 -17.01 -15.61
CA LEU A 358 -5.21 -17.27 -14.18
C LEU A 358 -6.67 -17.30 -13.67
N PRO A 359 -7.05 -18.29 -12.83
CA PRO A 359 -8.34 -18.31 -12.17
C PRO A 359 -8.55 -17.07 -11.29
N LEU A 360 -9.78 -16.55 -11.24
CA LEU A 360 -10.12 -15.40 -10.40
C LEU A 360 -10.31 -15.78 -8.92
N THR A 361 -10.84 -16.98 -8.68
CA THR A 361 -11.23 -17.44 -7.34
C THR A 361 -10.98 -18.94 -7.18
N ALA A 362 -10.97 -19.40 -5.94
CA ALA A 362 -10.95 -20.80 -5.57
C ALA A 362 -11.95 -21.08 -4.46
N LEU A 363 -12.37 -22.34 -4.35
CA LEU A 363 -13.29 -22.80 -3.33
C LEU A 363 -12.73 -24.07 -2.69
N ILE A 364 -12.39 -23.98 -1.40
CA ILE A 364 -11.81 -25.09 -0.64
C ILE A 364 -12.94 -25.82 0.08
N GLU A 365 -13.09 -27.11 -0.19
CA GLU A 365 -14.08 -28.02 0.41
C GLU A 365 -15.52 -27.45 0.45
N ASN A 366 -15.90 -26.67 -0.58
CA ASN A 366 -17.19 -25.98 -0.69
C ASN A 366 -17.52 -25.03 0.48
N GLN A 367 -16.56 -24.67 1.33
CA GLN A 367 -16.81 -23.89 2.55
C GLN A 367 -15.97 -22.62 2.66
N ILE A 368 -14.76 -22.58 2.08
CA ILE A 368 -13.88 -21.41 2.17
C ILE A 368 -13.65 -20.85 0.78
N PHE A 369 -14.18 -19.64 0.56
CA PHE A 369 -14.09 -18.94 -0.72
C PHE A 369 -12.85 -18.04 -0.73
N CYS A 370 -11.94 -18.30 -1.66
CA CYS A 370 -10.66 -17.62 -1.77
C CYS A 370 -10.61 -16.74 -3.02
N LEU A 371 -10.16 -15.50 -2.88
CA LEU A 371 -9.99 -14.53 -3.97
C LEU A 371 -8.96 -13.47 -3.58
N HIS A 372 -8.47 -12.69 -4.54
CA HIS A 372 -7.50 -11.63 -4.24
C HIS A 372 -8.14 -10.42 -3.54
N GLY A 373 -9.08 -9.81 -4.26
CA GLY A 373 -9.84 -8.61 -3.90
C GLY A 373 -10.93 -8.92 -2.88
N GLY A 374 -12.16 -8.67 -3.27
CA GLY A 374 -13.30 -8.82 -2.37
C GLY A 374 -14.58 -9.08 -3.13
N LEU A 375 -15.71 -8.93 -2.45
CA LEU A 375 -17.01 -9.18 -3.06
C LEU A 375 -17.37 -8.10 -4.09
N SER A 376 -18.32 -8.43 -4.97
CA SER A 376 -18.86 -7.51 -5.98
C SER A 376 -20.37 -7.31 -5.77
N PRO A 377 -20.91 -6.08 -5.94
CA PRO A 377 -22.34 -5.85 -5.96
C PRO A 377 -23.04 -6.48 -7.18
N SER A 378 -22.27 -6.96 -8.16
CA SER A 378 -22.78 -7.64 -9.36
C SER A 378 -22.77 -9.17 -9.24
N ILE A 379 -22.36 -9.72 -8.09
CA ILE A 379 -22.19 -11.16 -7.87
C ILE A 379 -22.92 -11.56 -6.58
N ASP A 380 -24.04 -12.26 -6.74
CA ASP A 380 -24.78 -12.83 -5.60
C ASP A 380 -24.36 -14.29 -5.33
N THR A 381 -23.96 -15.02 -6.38
CA THR A 381 -23.72 -16.47 -6.31
C THR A 381 -22.37 -16.88 -6.92
N LEU A 382 -21.83 -18.01 -6.46
CA LEU A 382 -20.64 -18.62 -7.06
C LEU A 382 -20.82 -18.97 -8.55
N ASP A 383 -22.05 -19.25 -8.99
CA ASP A 383 -22.34 -19.52 -10.40
C ASP A 383 -22.19 -18.27 -11.27
N ASN A 384 -22.43 -17.07 -10.74
CA ASN A 384 -22.16 -15.82 -11.46
C ASN A 384 -20.67 -15.65 -11.73
N ILE A 385 -19.80 -16.14 -10.84
CA ILE A 385 -18.35 -16.09 -11.01
C ILE A 385 -17.92 -17.11 -12.09
N ARG A 386 -18.49 -18.32 -12.06
CA ARG A 386 -18.18 -19.40 -13.02
C ARG A 386 -18.56 -19.04 -14.46
N SER A 387 -19.52 -18.13 -14.66
CA SER A 387 -19.94 -17.67 -15.98
C SER A 387 -19.13 -16.50 -16.54
N LEU A 388 -18.21 -15.91 -15.76
CA LEU A 388 -17.35 -14.83 -16.24
C LEU A 388 -16.36 -15.33 -17.29
N ASP A 389 -16.27 -14.60 -18.40
CA ASP A 389 -15.15 -14.77 -19.33
C ASP A 389 -13.91 -14.08 -18.77
N ARG A 390 -13.05 -14.84 -18.10
CA ARG A 390 -11.85 -14.30 -17.48
C ARG A 390 -10.65 -14.17 -18.44
N ILE A 391 -10.72 -14.71 -19.67
CA ILE A 391 -9.59 -14.69 -20.62
C ILE A 391 -9.53 -13.35 -21.34
N GLN A 392 -9.22 -12.32 -20.57
CA GLN A 392 -9.09 -10.93 -21.02
C GLN A 392 -8.27 -10.13 -20.02
N GLU A 393 -7.85 -8.94 -20.42
CA GLU A 393 -7.30 -7.95 -19.51
C GLU A 393 -8.35 -7.58 -18.43
N VAL A 394 -7.89 -7.27 -17.22
CA VAL A 394 -8.79 -6.84 -16.13
C VAL A 394 -9.51 -5.55 -16.55
N PRO A 395 -10.85 -5.55 -16.61
CA PRO A 395 -11.61 -4.34 -16.92
C PRO A 395 -11.46 -3.27 -15.83
N HIS A 396 -11.73 -2.01 -16.17
CA HIS A 396 -11.72 -0.91 -15.19
C HIS A 396 -12.92 -0.96 -14.21
N GLU A 397 -14.01 -1.64 -14.58
CA GLU A 397 -15.23 -1.76 -13.78
C GLU A 397 -15.91 -3.12 -13.99
N GLY A 398 -16.84 -3.47 -13.10
CA GLY A 398 -17.65 -4.68 -13.20
C GLY A 398 -17.11 -5.87 -12.40
N PRO A 399 -17.77 -7.03 -12.48
CA PRO A 399 -17.58 -8.13 -11.53
C PRO A 399 -16.15 -8.67 -11.46
N MET A 400 -15.46 -8.75 -12.61
CA MET A 400 -14.05 -9.19 -12.63
C MET A 400 -13.11 -8.16 -12.00
N CYS A 401 -13.38 -6.86 -12.18
CA CYS A 401 -12.61 -5.80 -11.52
C CYS A 401 -12.80 -5.89 -10.00
N ASP A 402 -14.05 -5.96 -9.54
CA ASP A 402 -14.41 -5.99 -8.12
C ASP A 402 -13.77 -7.18 -7.37
N LEU A 403 -13.80 -8.38 -7.97
CA LEU A 403 -13.16 -9.58 -7.40
C LEU A 403 -11.66 -9.43 -7.15
N LEU A 404 -11.00 -8.50 -7.84
CA LEU A 404 -9.56 -8.24 -7.73
C LEU A 404 -9.23 -6.95 -6.95
N TRP A 405 -10.18 -6.03 -6.80
CA TRP A 405 -9.93 -4.67 -6.26
C TRP A 405 -10.74 -4.29 -5.01
N SER A 406 -11.83 -5.01 -4.72
CA SER A 406 -12.69 -4.66 -3.59
C SER A 406 -12.04 -4.95 -2.23
N ASP A 407 -12.45 -4.21 -1.20
CA ASP A 407 -11.91 -4.28 0.15
C ASP A 407 -13.02 -4.38 1.22
N PRO A 408 -12.83 -5.18 2.30
CA PRO A 408 -13.73 -5.13 3.44
C PRO A 408 -13.65 -3.77 4.16
N ASP A 409 -14.77 -3.33 4.73
CA ASP A 409 -14.90 -2.08 5.48
C ASP A 409 -15.79 -2.30 6.71
N ASP A 410 -15.60 -1.46 7.73
CA ASP A 410 -16.41 -1.45 8.95
C ASP A 410 -17.80 -0.82 8.71
N ARG A 411 -17.93 -0.03 7.64
CA ARG A 411 -19.21 0.57 7.23
C ARG A 411 -20.15 -0.50 6.65
N CYS A 412 -21.41 -0.43 7.04
CA CYS A 412 -22.48 -1.29 6.52
C CYS A 412 -22.77 -1.02 5.03
N GLY A 413 -23.07 -2.07 4.28
CA GLY A 413 -23.41 -2.02 2.86
C GLY A 413 -22.20 -1.86 1.94
N TRP A 414 -22.47 -1.36 0.73
CA TRP A 414 -21.44 -1.07 -0.27
C TRP A 414 -20.98 0.39 -0.19
N GLY A 415 -19.69 0.62 -0.41
CA GLY A 415 -19.11 1.95 -0.60
C GLY A 415 -18.16 1.98 -1.79
N ILE A 416 -17.79 3.18 -2.22
CA ILE A 416 -16.84 3.36 -3.33
C ILE A 416 -15.43 3.15 -2.79
N SER A 417 -14.64 2.32 -3.47
CA SER A 417 -13.25 2.07 -3.10
C SER A 417 -12.42 3.36 -3.19
N PRO A 418 -11.61 3.68 -2.17
CA PRO A 418 -10.69 4.81 -2.23
C PRO A 418 -9.55 4.60 -3.24
N ARG A 419 -9.37 3.38 -3.77
CA ARG A 419 -8.35 3.03 -4.77
C ARG A 419 -8.70 3.46 -6.19
N GLY A 420 -9.93 3.91 -6.42
CA GLY A 420 -10.43 4.28 -7.75
C GLY A 420 -10.91 3.10 -8.61
N ALA A 421 -10.87 1.87 -8.08
CA ALA A 421 -11.41 0.66 -8.70
C ALA A 421 -11.98 -0.28 -7.60
N GLY A 422 -13.04 -1.03 -7.93
CA GLY A 422 -13.75 -1.88 -6.99
C GLY A 422 -14.61 -1.13 -5.96
N TYR A 423 -15.07 -1.86 -4.95
CA TYR A 423 -15.95 -1.36 -3.89
C TYR A 423 -15.40 -1.67 -2.51
N THR A 424 -15.84 -0.90 -1.51
CA THR A 424 -15.79 -1.35 -0.12
C THR A 424 -17.06 -2.13 0.23
N PHE A 425 -16.97 -3.17 1.04
CA PHE A 425 -18.14 -3.96 1.46
C PHE A 425 -18.17 -4.20 2.96
N GLY A 426 -19.33 -4.02 3.57
CA GLY A 426 -19.58 -4.19 5.00
C GLY A 426 -19.81 -5.63 5.43
N GLN A 427 -19.88 -5.82 6.76
CA GLN A 427 -20.14 -7.13 7.38
C GLN A 427 -21.44 -7.77 6.89
N ASP A 428 -22.52 -6.98 6.75
CA ASP A 428 -23.82 -7.43 6.26
C ASP A 428 -23.74 -8.07 4.86
N ILE A 429 -22.87 -7.54 3.99
CA ILE A 429 -22.64 -8.07 2.66
C ILE A 429 -21.92 -9.42 2.73
N SER A 430 -20.87 -9.52 3.54
CA SER A 430 -20.12 -10.77 3.70
C SER A 430 -20.96 -11.89 4.31
N GLU A 431 -21.78 -11.57 5.32
CA GLU A 431 -22.70 -12.51 5.95
C GLU A 431 -23.75 -13.01 4.96
N ALA A 432 -24.38 -12.10 4.21
CA ALA A 432 -25.37 -12.45 3.21
C ALA A 432 -24.76 -13.33 2.10
N PHE A 433 -23.58 -12.97 1.59
CA PHE A 433 -22.90 -13.75 0.56
C PHE A 433 -22.53 -15.15 1.06
N ASN A 434 -21.95 -15.24 2.27
CA ASN A 434 -21.58 -16.51 2.88
C ASN A 434 -22.82 -17.40 3.09
N HIS A 435 -23.87 -16.85 3.70
CA HIS A 435 -25.12 -17.57 3.94
C HIS A 435 -25.76 -18.07 2.64
N ASN A 436 -25.86 -17.23 1.62
CA ASN A 436 -26.50 -17.57 0.34
C ASN A 436 -25.73 -18.64 -0.44
N ASN A 437 -24.42 -18.72 -0.27
CA ASN A 437 -23.55 -19.66 -0.98
C ASN A 437 -23.12 -20.87 -0.11
N GLY A 438 -23.60 -20.97 1.13
CA GLY A 438 -23.23 -22.05 2.05
C GLY A 438 -21.77 -22.03 2.49
N LEU A 439 -21.17 -20.84 2.57
CA LEU A 439 -19.78 -20.63 2.93
C LEU A 439 -19.63 -20.33 4.42
N THR A 440 -18.45 -20.65 4.94
CA THR A 440 -18.05 -20.34 6.32
C THR A 440 -17.09 -19.16 6.41
N LEU A 441 -16.38 -18.87 5.31
CA LEU A 441 -15.28 -17.92 5.30
C LEU A 441 -15.00 -17.41 3.88
N VAL A 442 -14.77 -16.11 3.78
CA VAL A 442 -14.06 -15.47 2.67
C VAL A 442 -12.60 -15.25 3.08
N ALA A 443 -11.67 -15.90 2.40
CA ALA A 443 -10.23 -15.69 2.58
C ALA A 443 -9.70 -14.83 1.42
N ARG A 444 -9.05 -13.71 1.75
CA ARG A 444 -8.62 -12.73 0.75
C ARG A 444 -7.25 -12.11 1.02
N ALA A 445 -6.70 -11.36 0.06
CA ALA A 445 -5.34 -10.79 0.12
C ALA A 445 -5.32 -9.25 -0.05
N HIS A 446 -4.51 -8.66 -0.93
CA HIS A 446 -4.53 -7.27 -1.47
C HIS A 446 -4.31 -6.10 -0.49
N GLN A 447 -4.75 -6.22 0.76
CA GLN A 447 -4.57 -5.23 1.81
C GLN A 447 -3.42 -5.62 2.71
N LEU A 448 -2.44 -4.74 2.81
CA LEU A 448 -1.40 -4.85 3.82
C LEU A 448 -2.04 -4.80 5.21
N VAL A 449 -1.70 -5.79 6.04
CA VAL A 449 -2.07 -5.87 7.45
C VAL A 449 -0.80 -6.09 8.26
N MET A 450 -0.65 -5.35 9.36
CA MET A 450 0.63 -5.28 10.09
C MET A 450 1.10 -6.62 10.65
N GLU A 451 0.17 -7.47 11.05
CA GLU A 451 0.45 -8.81 11.60
C GLU A 451 0.52 -9.90 10.51
N GLY A 452 0.44 -9.54 9.23
CA GLY A 452 0.40 -10.48 8.11
C GLY A 452 -0.96 -11.16 7.92
N TYR A 453 -1.82 -11.21 8.93
CA TYR A 453 -3.23 -11.55 8.75
C TYR A 453 -4.13 -10.69 9.64
N ASN A 454 -5.39 -10.53 9.25
CA ASN A 454 -6.40 -9.84 10.06
C ASN A 454 -7.78 -10.47 9.89
N TRP A 455 -8.48 -10.65 11.00
CA TRP A 455 -9.89 -11.05 11.02
C TRP A 455 -10.78 -9.82 11.00
N SER A 456 -11.79 -9.82 10.14
CA SER A 456 -12.79 -8.76 10.06
C SER A 456 -14.20 -9.33 9.97
N GLN A 457 -15.22 -8.47 10.17
CA GLN A 457 -16.62 -8.78 9.90
C GLN A 457 -17.11 -10.04 10.65
N ASP A 458 -16.88 -10.06 11.96
CA ASP A 458 -17.16 -11.20 12.86
C ASP A 458 -16.63 -12.55 12.33
N ARG A 459 -15.42 -12.52 11.77
CA ARG A 459 -14.72 -13.67 11.18
C ARG A 459 -15.37 -14.25 9.93
N ASN A 460 -16.30 -13.54 9.29
CA ASN A 460 -16.75 -13.89 7.94
C ASN A 460 -15.68 -13.67 6.89
N VAL A 461 -14.71 -12.79 7.17
CA VAL A 461 -13.61 -12.44 6.26
C VAL A 461 -12.28 -12.50 6.98
N VAL A 462 -11.28 -13.10 6.34
CA VAL A 462 -9.87 -13.00 6.73
C VAL A 462 -9.05 -12.39 5.61
N THR A 463 -8.21 -11.42 5.96
CA THR A 463 -7.18 -10.87 5.06
C THR A 463 -5.84 -11.51 5.40
N ILE A 464 -5.12 -12.03 4.40
CA ILE A 464 -3.81 -12.67 4.53
C ILE A 464 -2.85 -11.95 3.57
N PHE A 465 -1.71 -11.52 4.08
CA PHE A 465 -0.66 -10.81 3.36
C PHE A 465 0.67 -11.51 3.61
N SER A 466 1.35 -11.95 2.54
CA SER A 466 2.50 -12.86 2.65
C SER A 466 3.84 -12.21 2.27
N ALA A 467 3.88 -10.88 2.13
CA ALA A 467 5.10 -10.11 1.88
C ALA A 467 5.55 -9.33 3.16
N PRO A 468 6.54 -9.83 3.91
CA PRO A 468 6.96 -9.19 5.16
C PRO A 468 7.81 -7.96 4.88
N ASN A 469 7.72 -6.94 5.76
CA ASN A 469 8.31 -5.63 5.56
C ASN A 469 8.10 -5.12 4.13
N TYR A 470 6.83 -5.03 3.73
CA TYR A 470 6.43 -4.75 2.36
C TYR A 470 7.11 -3.51 1.81
N CYS A 471 7.48 -3.57 0.53
CA CYS A 471 8.26 -2.52 -0.15
C CYS A 471 9.57 -2.16 0.59
N TYR A 472 10.07 -3.07 1.43
CA TYR A 472 11.24 -2.89 2.30
C TYR A 472 11.12 -1.74 3.31
N ARG A 473 9.89 -1.27 3.59
CA ARG A 473 9.66 -0.08 4.45
C ARG A 473 8.49 -0.20 5.43
N CYS A 474 7.46 -0.99 5.13
CA CYS A 474 6.22 -0.98 5.91
C CYS A 474 6.34 -1.66 7.27
N GLY A 475 7.36 -2.49 7.49
CA GLY A 475 7.61 -3.13 8.80
C GLY A 475 6.55 -4.15 9.26
N ASN A 476 5.61 -4.54 8.40
CA ASN A 476 4.62 -5.59 8.71
C ASN A 476 5.26 -6.97 8.77
N GLN A 477 4.65 -7.88 9.52
CA GLN A 477 4.87 -9.32 9.38
C GLN A 477 4.13 -9.84 8.15
N ALA A 478 4.51 -11.03 7.70
CA ALA A 478 3.74 -11.82 6.75
C ALA A 478 3.06 -12.98 7.45
N ALA A 479 2.00 -13.52 6.84
CA ALA A 479 1.39 -14.74 7.32
C ALA A 479 0.99 -15.69 6.18
N ILE A 480 0.80 -16.95 6.55
CA ILE A 480 0.15 -17.99 5.76
C ILE A 480 -0.92 -18.67 6.61
N MET A 481 -2.00 -19.15 5.98
CA MET A 481 -3.07 -19.88 6.64
C MET A 481 -3.06 -21.34 6.22
N GLU A 482 -2.72 -22.23 7.13
CA GLU A 482 -2.80 -23.68 6.92
C GLU A 482 -4.21 -24.15 7.24
N ILE A 483 -4.80 -24.95 6.36
CA ILE A 483 -6.12 -25.54 6.54
C ILE A 483 -5.96 -27.06 6.51
N ASP A 484 -6.30 -27.74 7.60
CA ASP A 484 -6.19 -29.20 7.68
C ASP A 484 -7.38 -29.94 7.03
N GLU A 485 -7.33 -31.28 7.05
CA GLU A 485 -8.38 -32.16 6.53
C GLU A 485 -9.74 -32.04 7.24
N HIS A 486 -9.78 -31.36 8.38
CA HIS A 486 -11.00 -31.09 9.15
C HIS A 486 -11.45 -29.63 9.03
N LEU A 487 -10.89 -28.88 8.08
CA LEU A 487 -11.14 -27.45 7.86
C LEU A 487 -10.80 -26.56 9.06
N LYS A 488 -9.95 -27.05 9.96
CA LYS A 488 -9.37 -26.22 10.99
C LYS A 488 -8.24 -25.42 10.37
N TYR A 489 -8.30 -24.11 10.53
CA TYR A 489 -7.27 -23.19 10.06
C TYR A 489 -6.34 -22.73 11.19
N THR A 490 -5.05 -22.65 10.89
CA THR A 490 -4.00 -22.08 11.74
C THR A 490 -3.17 -21.07 10.96
N PHE A 491 -2.77 -19.98 11.61
CA PHE A 491 -1.92 -18.97 10.99
C PHE A 491 -0.47 -19.13 11.44
N LEU A 492 0.45 -19.07 10.49
CA LEU A 492 1.88 -18.99 10.76
C LEU A 492 2.35 -17.61 10.29
N GLN A 493 2.82 -16.79 11.23
CA GLN A 493 3.39 -15.48 10.96
C GLN A 493 4.91 -15.58 10.81
N PHE A 494 5.50 -14.72 9.99
CA PHE A 494 6.93 -14.66 9.79
C PHE A 494 7.45 -13.29 9.40
N ASP A 495 8.70 -13.05 9.79
CA ASP A 495 9.45 -11.83 9.52
C ASP A 495 10.26 -11.94 8.22
N PRO A 496 10.82 -10.81 7.71
CA PRO A 496 11.63 -10.84 6.51
C PRO A 496 12.83 -11.79 6.63
N CYS A 497 13.15 -12.45 5.52
CA CYS A 497 14.26 -13.38 5.43
C CYS A 497 15.59 -12.71 5.82
N PRO A 498 16.37 -13.27 6.76
CA PRO A 498 17.65 -12.70 7.18
C PRO A 498 18.63 -12.64 6.01
N ARG A 499 19.05 -11.43 5.61
CA ARG A 499 20.03 -11.25 4.53
C ARG A 499 21.44 -11.17 5.10
N ALA A 500 22.20 -12.26 5.02
CA ALA A 500 23.60 -12.28 5.42
C ALA A 500 24.46 -11.50 4.40
N GLY A 501 24.95 -10.32 4.79
CA GLY A 501 26.05 -9.65 4.09
C GLY A 501 25.68 -8.85 2.83
N GLU A 502 24.41 -8.48 2.60
CA GLU A 502 24.15 -7.44 1.60
C GLU A 502 24.62 -6.09 2.18
N PRO A 503 25.62 -5.40 1.56
CA PRO A 503 25.88 -4.01 1.90
C PRO A 503 24.56 -3.28 1.71
N MET A 504 24.14 -2.49 2.71
CA MET A 504 22.96 -1.63 2.69
C MET A 504 22.83 -1.01 1.30
N VAL A 505 22.04 -1.63 0.43
CA VAL A 505 22.11 -1.32 -0.98
C VAL A 505 21.48 0.06 -1.07
N SER A 506 22.29 1.10 -1.28
CA SER A 506 21.82 2.44 -1.63
C SER A 506 21.25 2.43 -3.06
N ARG A 507 20.46 1.42 -3.40
CA ARG A 507 19.62 1.43 -4.58
C ARG A 507 18.56 2.44 -4.27
N ARG A 508 18.75 3.63 -4.82
CA ARG A 508 17.72 4.63 -5.09
C ARG A 508 16.40 3.88 -5.26
N THR A 509 15.51 4.00 -4.26
CA THR A 509 14.21 3.37 -4.25
C THR A 509 13.56 3.69 -5.59
N PRO A 510 13.30 2.70 -6.46
CA PRO A 510 12.70 2.99 -7.76
C PRO A 510 11.40 3.78 -7.58
N ASP A 511 11.16 4.75 -8.47
CA ASP A 511 10.06 5.72 -8.33
C ASP A 511 8.67 5.07 -8.17
N TYR A 512 8.51 3.80 -8.57
CA TYR A 512 7.28 3.02 -8.46
C TYR A 512 7.06 2.34 -7.09
N PHE A 513 8.03 2.39 -6.19
CA PHE A 513 7.85 2.04 -4.77
C PHE A 513 7.26 3.19 -3.94
N LEU A 514 7.12 4.39 -4.53
CA LEU A 514 6.67 5.61 -3.85
C LEU A 514 5.15 5.80 -3.92
#